data_AF-A0A4R6TEQ1-F1
#
_entry.id   AF-A0A4R6TEQ1-F1
#
_cell.length_a   1.000
_cell.length_b   1.000
_cell.length_c   1.000
_cell.angle_alpha   90.00
_cell.angle_beta   90.00
_cell.angle_gamma   90.00
#
_symmetry.space_group_name_H-M   'P 1'
#
loop_
_entity.id
_entity.type
_entity.pdbx_description
1 polymer ?
#
loop_
_entity_poly.entity_id
_entity_poly.type
_entity_poly.pdbx_seq_one_letter_code
_entity_poly.pdbx_strand_id
1 'polypeptide(L)' 'MNSLTIFLGMIGPWQIAIVVALVLLMFGGKKIPELMKGLGTGIKEFKDATKTDEDDSEKNKVEEKK' A
#
# COMPACT_ATOMS: atom_id res chain seq x y z
N MET A 1 21.08 24.98 15.92
CA MET A 1 21.81 23.78 15.47
C MET A 1 20.91 22.54 15.27
N ASN A 2 19.59 22.70 15.20
CA ASN A 2 18.66 21.56 15.02
C ASN A 2 18.29 21.32 13.54
N SER A 3 18.59 22.26 12.64
CA SER A 3 18.25 22.13 11.23
C SER A 3 19.08 21.06 10.52
N LEU A 4 20.35 20.87 10.89
CA LEU A 4 21.21 19.85 10.27
C LEU A 4 20.78 18.42 10.62
N THR A 5 20.36 18.17 11.87
CA THR A 5 19.88 16.85 12.33
C THR A 5 18.53 16.47 11.73
N ILE A 6 17.70 17.45 11.36
CA ILE A 6 16.45 17.22 10.61
C ILE A 6 16.73 16.67 9.21
N PHE A 7 17.83 17.09 8.56
CA PHE A 7 18.20 16.63 7.23
C PHE A 7 19.07 15.36 7.21
N LEU A 8 19.84 15.08 8.27
CA LEU A 8 20.91 14.06 8.25
C LEU A 8 20.58 12.71 8.90
N GLY A 9 19.30 12.31 8.96
CA GLY A 9 18.95 10.89 9.14
C GLY A 9 18.14 10.50 10.38
N MET A 10 17.61 11.44 11.16
CA MET A 10 16.59 11.14 12.17
C MET A 10 15.31 11.88 11.85
N ILE A 11 14.56 11.37 10.87
CA ILE A 11 13.17 11.78 10.64
C ILE A 11 12.37 11.24 11.83
N GLY A 12 12.15 12.10 12.83
CA GLY A 12 11.34 11.78 13.99
C GLY A 12 9.84 11.78 13.66
N PRO A 13 8.99 11.26 14.56
CA PRO A 13 7.54 11.22 14.38
C PRO A 13 6.93 12.61 14.10
N TRP A 14 7.54 13.65 14.68
CA TRP A 14 7.09 15.03 14.53
C TRP A 14 7.27 15.56 13.10
N GLN A 15 8.39 15.23 12.46
CA GLN A 15 8.65 15.64 11.07
C GLN A 15 7.69 14.94 10.11
N ILE A 16 7.45 13.64 10.30
CA ILE A 16 6.50 12.88 9.49
C ILE A 16 5.11 13.50 9.61
N ALA A 17 4.67 13.85 10.83
CA ALA A 17 3.39 14.49 11.06
C ALA A 17 3.25 15.82 10.30
N ILE A 18 4.30 16.65 10.28
CA ILE A 18 4.31 17.92 9.52
C ILE A 18 4.21 17.67 8.01
N VAL A 19 4.98 16.71 7.46
CA VAL A 19 4.91 16.37 6.03
C VAL A 19 3.52 15.87 5.66
N VAL A 20 2.96 14.96 6.46
CA VAL A 20 1.60 14.44 6.26
C VAL A 20 0.57 15.57 6.35
N ALA A 21 0.71 16.50 7.28
CA ALA A 21 -0.17 17.67 7.39
C ALA A 21 -0.12 18.57 6.14
N LEU A 22 1.07 18.83 5.58
CA LEU A 22 1.22 19.59 4.33
C LEU A 22 0.59 18.87 3.14
N VAL A 23 0.80 17.56 3.02
CA VAL A 23 0.17 16.73 1.98
C VAL A 23 -1.35 16.75 2.14
N LEU A 24 -1.87 16.63 3.37
CA LEU A 24 -3.30 16.73 3.65
C LEU A 24 -3.88 18.11 3.34
N LEU A 25 -3.10 19.19 3.47
CA LEU A 25 -3.55 20.53 3.10
C LEU A 25 -3.61 20.71 1.58
N MET A 26 -2.64 20.17 0.84
CA MET A 26 -2.62 20.22 -0.63
C MET A 26 -3.70 19.33 -1.28
N PHE A 27 -3.86 18.10 -0.79
CA PHE A 27 -4.76 17.12 -1.39
C PHE A 27 -6.13 17.07 -0.71
N GLY A 28 -6.26 17.61 0.49
CA GLY A 28 -7.45 17.51 1.34
C GLY A 28 -7.51 16.18 2.10
N GLY A 29 -8.01 16.22 3.34
CA GLY A 29 -8.12 15.02 4.19
C GLY A 29 -9.02 13.89 3.66
N LYS A 30 -9.86 14.18 2.65
CA LYS A 30 -10.76 13.21 2.03
C LYS A 30 -10.14 12.40 0.88
N LYS A 31 -9.11 12.93 0.19
CA LYS A 31 -8.53 12.26 -0.98
C LYS A 31 -7.62 11.09 -0.61
N ILE A 32 -6.87 11.18 0.48
CA ILE A 32 -5.99 10.09 0.92
C ILE A 32 -6.79 8.79 1.23
N PRO A 33 -7.87 8.83 2.03
CA PRO A 33 -8.71 7.65 2.28
C PRO A 33 -9.40 7.10 1.03
N GLU A 34 -9.82 7.99 0.12
CA GLU A 34 -10.49 7.61 -1.12
C GLU A 34 -9.53 6.85 -2.07
N LEU A 35 -8.29 7.35 -2.21
CA LEU A 35 -7.24 6.68 -2.97
C LEU A 35 -6.83 5.34 -2.32
N MET A 36 -6.70 5.29 -0.99
CA MET A 36 -6.41 4.04 -0.27
C MET A 36 -7.50 3.00 -0.45
N LYS A 37 -8.78 3.40 -0.41
CA LYS A 37 -9.91 2.50 -0.67
C LYS A 37 -9.88 1.96 -2.10
N GLY A 38 -9.64 2.83 -3.09
CA GLY A 38 -9.53 2.43 -4.50
C GLY A 38 -8.38 1.45 -4.75
N LEU A 39 -7.17 1.78 -4.24
CA LEU A 39 -6.01 0.89 -4.31
C LEU A 39 -6.22 -0.43 -3.57
N GLY A 40 -6.83 -0.38 -2.39
CA GLY A 40 -7.10 -1.56 -1.57
C GLY A 40 -8.06 -2.54 -2.26
N THR A 41 -9.13 -2.03 -2.87
CA THR A 41 -10.06 -2.85 -3.67
C THR A 41 -9.36 -3.44 -4.90
N GLY A 42 -8.57 -2.66 -5.63
CA GLY A 42 -7.84 -3.15 -6.81
C GLY A 42 -6.81 -4.24 -6.46
N ILE A 43 -6.06 -4.08 -5.37
CA ILE A 43 -5.12 -5.11 -4.88
C ILE A 43 -5.87 -6.38 -4.45
N LYS A 44 -7.05 -6.24 -3.83
CA LYS A 44 -7.88 -7.37 -3.42
C LYS A 44 -8.39 -8.15 -4.63
N GLU A 45 -8.98 -7.46 -5.61
CA GLU A 45 -9.47 -8.08 -6.85
C GLU A 45 -8.34 -8.76 -7.62
N PHE A 46 -7.16 -8.12 -7.70
CA PHE A 46 -5.98 -8.71 -8.34
C PHE A 46 -5.56 -10.02 -7.65
N LYS A 47 -5.50 -10.01 -6.31
CA LYS A 47 -5.17 -11.20 -5.52
C LYS A 47 -6.20 -12.32 -5.67
N ASP A 48 -7.49 -11.98 -5.71
CA ASP A 48 -8.57 -12.97 -5.83
C ASP A 48 -8.58 -13.62 -7.23
N ALA A 49 -8.28 -12.84 -8.28
CA ALA A 49 -8.11 -13.35 -9.63
C ALA A 49 -6.90 -14.31 -9.74
N THR A 50 -5.72 -13.89 -9.24
CA THR A 50 -4.52 -14.74 -9.27
C THR A 50 -4.67 -16.02 -8.46
N LYS A 51 -5.38 -15.98 -7.31
CA LYS A 51 -5.66 -17.18 -6.53
C LYS A 51 -6.52 -18.20 -7.25
N THR A 52 -7.50 -17.75 -8.03
CA THR A 52 -8.37 -18.64 -8.79
C THR A 52 -7.56 -19.39 -9.86
N ASP A 53 -6.62 -18.70 -10.51
CA ASP A 53 -5.70 -19.31 -11.48
C ASP A 53 -4.70 -20.28 -10.83
N GLU A 54 -4.25 -20.00 -9.59
CA GLU A 54 -3.37 -20.89 -8.83
C GLU A 54 -4.08 -22.17 -8.36
N ASP A 55 -5.32 -22.08 -7.85
CA ASP A 55 -6.13 -23.24 -7.41
C ASP A 55 -6.50 -24.17 -8.59
N ASP A 56 -6.78 -23.64 -9.78
CA ASP A 56 -7.02 -24.45 -11.00
C ASP A 56 -5.74 -25.07 -11.57
N SER A 57 -4.58 -24.43 -11.34
CA SER A 57 -3.26 -24.98 -11.69
C SER A 57 -2.84 -26.12 -10.76
N GLU A 58 -3.27 -26.11 -9.49
CA GLU A 58 -2.94 -27.14 -8.52
C GLU A 58 -3.81 -28.40 -8.70
N LYS A 59 -5.08 -28.25 -9.10
CA LYS A 59 -5.97 -29.40 -9.40
C LYS A 59 -5.56 -30.18 -10.64
N ASN A 60 -5.05 -29.53 -11.69
CA ASN A 60 -4.61 -30.21 -12.91
C ASN A 60 -3.33 -31.06 -12.73
N LYS A 61 -2.50 -30.78 -11.71
CA LYS A 61 -1.29 -31.59 -11.45
C LYS A 61 -1.55 -32.90 -10.71
N VAL A 62 -2.72 -33.09 -10.11
CA VAL A 62 -3.04 -34.29 -9.32
C VAL A 62 -3.66 -35.40 -10.18
N GLU A 63 -4.26 -35.08 -11.32
CA GLU A 63 -4.92 -36.08 -12.19
C GLU A 63 -3.99 -36.74 -13.23
N GLU A 64 -2.81 -36.17 -13.53
CA GLU A 64 -1.86 -36.77 -14.50
C GLU A 64 -0.94 -37.85 -13.89
N LYS A 65 -1.10 -38.15 -12.59
CA LYS A 65 -0.27 -39.13 -11.86
C LYS A 65 -1.04 -40.32 -11.29
N LYS A 66 -2.25 -40.59 -11.78
CA LYS A 66 -3.05 -41.75 -11.36
C LYS A 66 -3.28 -42.74 -12.48
#